data_AF-A0A811RAR6-F1
#
_entry.id   AF-A0A811RAR6-F1
#
_cell.length_a   1.000
_cell.length_b   1.000
_cell.length_c   1.000
_cell.angle_alpha   90.00
_cell.angle_beta   90.00
_cell.angle_gamma   90.00
#
_symmetry.space_group_name_H-M   'P 1'
#
loop_
_entity.id
_entity.type
_entity.pdbx_description
1 polymer ?
#
loop_
_entity_poly.entity_id
_entity_poly.type
_entity_poly.pdbx_seq_one_letter_code
_entity_poly.pdbx_strand_id
1 'polypeptide(L)'
;MAPTRSTSDPCSVWSSSLRPPLDLQPAVLPEDDDGDDDRAVAELLNAALEGDLSRVKKLVKDLSEAGKGVDEAVAAAAVGVTGTKRRGPLHMAAANGNAEMCRFLTKTCDVDVDATDSDGATPLIFAIQGLGSTTIVRLLLNNGANLNKADNSGVAPLHIAAERGFYEVAELLLSREAKVDLMCENGGAPIHIAVENGHAKMLKLLLQHITDVITS
;
A
#
# COMPACT_ATOMS: atom_id res chain seq x y z
N MET A 1 -42.20 -31.68 29.10
CA MET A 1 -43.05 -31.02 30.11
C MET A 1 -42.13 -30.27 31.07
N ALA A 2 -42.34 -28.95 31.22
CA ALA A 2 -41.97 -28.13 32.39
C ALA A 2 -43.30 -27.77 33.14
N PRO A 3 -43.42 -27.01 34.26
CA PRO A 3 -42.58 -25.99 34.93
C PRO A 3 -42.14 -26.46 36.36
N THR A 4 -41.74 -25.69 37.40
CA THR A 4 -41.65 -24.24 37.77
C THR A 4 -40.22 -23.89 38.24
N ARG A 5 -39.77 -22.68 38.59
CA ARG A 5 -40.27 -21.33 39.00
C ARG A 5 -40.55 -21.12 40.51
N SER A 6 -40.01 -19.97 41.00
CA SER A 6 -40.28 -19.13 42.21
C SER A 6 -39.15 -19.07 43.25
N THR A 7 -38.41 -17.94 43.39
CA THR A 7 -38.65 -16.76 44.29
C THR A 7 -38.66 -17.12 45.79
N SER A 8 -38.01 -16.43 46.74
CA SER A 8 -37.46 -15.06 46.77
C SER A 8 -36.62 -14.83 48.07
N ASP A 9 -35.53 -14.06 47.98
CA ASP A 9 -35.12 -12.85 48.74
C ASP A 9 -35.66 -12.57 50.18
N PRO A 10 -35.11 -11.59 50.92
CA PRO A 10 -33.68 -11.29 51.23
C PRO A 10 -33.47 -10.90 52.73
N CYS A 11 -32.22 -10.70 53.20
CA CYS A 11 -31.94 -9.72 54.29
C CYS A 11 -30.44 -9.37 54.50
N SER A 12 -30.00 -8.29 53.85
CA SER A 12 -29.52 -7.05 54.50
C SER A 12 -28.46 -7.05 55.65
N VAL A 13 -27.23 -6.64 55.26
CA VAL A 13 -26.29 -5.65 55.87
C VAL A 13 -25.81 -5.69 57.34
N TRP A 14 -24.48 -5.47 57.47
CA TRP A 14 -23.76 -4.67 58.51
C TRP A 14 -23.69 -5.27 59.94
N SER A 15 -22.56 -5.35 60.67
CA SER A 15 -21.26 -4.61 60.65
C SER A 15 -20.05 -5.54 60.90
N SER A 16 -18.99 -5.44 60.10
CA SER A 16 -17.75 -4.66 60.37
C SER A 16 -16.80 -5.23 61.45
N SER A 17 -15.70 -5.85 61.01
CA SER A 17 -14.37 -5.47 61.54
C SER A 17 -13.26 -5.84 60.54
N LEU A 18 -12.24 -4.99 60.52
CA LEU A 18 -11.14 -4.86 59.57
C LEU A 18 -10.58 -6.16 58.96
N ARG A 19 -10.43 -6.17 57.63
CA ARG A 19 -9.45 -7.01 56.91
C ARG A 19 -8.53 -6.06 56.12
N PRO A 20 -7.19 -6.20 56.20
CA PRO A 20 -6.24 -5.35 55.48
C PRO A 20 -6.40 -5.48 53.95
N PRO A 21 -5.86 -4.54 53.14
CA PRO A 21 -6.01 -4.57 51.70
C PRO A 21 -5.51 -5.91 51.14
N LEU A 22 -6.31 -6.52 50.27
CA LEU A 22 -5.85 -7.63 49.46
C LEU A 22 -4.80 -7.09 48.50
N ASP A 23 -3.57 -7.57 48.67
CA ASP A 23 -2.50 -7.36 47.70
C ASP A 23 -3.04 -7.75 46.32
N LEU A 24 -3.07 -6.78 45.40
CA LEU A 24 -3.05 -7.12 43.99
C LEU A 24 -1.74 -7.85 43.78
N GLN A 25 -1.78 -9.18 43.74
CA GLN A 25 -0.78 -9.93 43.01
C GLN A 25 -0.73 -9.26 41.63
N PRO A 26 0.43 -8.71 41.20
CA PRO A 26 0.49 -8.09 39.90
C PRO A 26 0.06 -9.17 38.92
N ALA A 27 -0.93 -8.83 38.09
CA ALA A 27 -1.13 -9.61 36.89
C ALA A 27 0.24 -9.68 36.23
N VAL A 28 0.74 -10.89 36.02
CA VAL A 28 1.81 -11.11 35.06
C VAL A 28 1.17 -10.77 33.73
N LEU A 29 1.24 -9.48 33.39
CA LEU A 29 1.08 -9.03 32.03
C LEU A 29 2.03 -9.90 31.21
N PRO A 30 1.62 -10.41 30.04
CA PRO A 30 2.59 -10.98 29.12
C PRO A 30 3.69 -9.93 28.96
N GLU A 31 4.95 -10.33 29.13
CA GLU A 31 6.06 -9.39 29.01
C GLU A 31 5.98 -8.75 27.62
N ASP A 32 6.00 -7.41 27.56
CA ASP A 32 5.82 -6.63 26.34
C ASP A 32 7.03 -6.85 25.39
N ASP A 33 7.04 -7.98 24.68
CA ASP A 33 8.04 -8.35 23.65
C ASP A 33 7.63 -7.84 22.24
N ASP A 34 6.44 -7.22 22.13
CA ASP A 34 5.85 -6.67 20.90
C ASP A 34 6.37 -5.26 20.54
N GLY A 35 7.66 -4.97 20.81
CA GLY A 35 8.20 -3.59 20.79
C GLY A 35 9.26 -3.25 19.73
N ASP A 36 10.17 -4.17 19.41
CA ASP A 36 11.33 -3.87 18.54
C ASP A 36 11.12 -4.23 17.05
N ASP A 37 10.18 -5.10 16.72
CA ASP A 37 9.90 -5.49 15.33
C ASP A 37 9.15 -4.39 14.57
N ASP A 38 8.07 -3.85 15.14
CA ASP A 38 7.39 -2.67 14.62
C ASP A 38 8.35 -1.48 14.47
N ARG A 39 9.34 -1.35 15.37
CA ARG A 39 10.36 -0.31 15.30
C ARG A 39 11.30 -0.50 14.10
N ALA A 40 11.83 -1.70 13.88
CA ALA A 40 12.73 -1.94 12.75
C ALA A 40 12.01 -1.75 11.39
N VAL A 41 10.74 -2.15 11.32
CA VAL A 41 9.86 -1.92 10.17
C VAL A 41 9.58 -0.42 9.96
N ALA A 42 9.25 0.32 11.01
CA ALA A 42 9.05 1.77 10.95
C ALA A 42 10.34 2.51 10.57
N GLU A 43 11.51 2.07 11.04
CA GLU A 43 12.81 2.65 10.65
C GLU A 43 13.15 2.38 9.18
N LEU A 44 12.80 1.20 8.64
CA LEU A 44 12.93 0.87 7.22
C LEU A 44 12.03 1.75 6.35
N LEU A 45 10.76 1.93 6.75
CA LEU A 45 9.80 2.78 6.05
C LEU A 45 10.21 4.26 6.10
N ASN A 46 10.69 4.75 7.24
CA ASN A 46 11.22 6.12 7.36
C ASN A 46 12.46 6.32 6.48
N ALA A 47 13.37 5.34 6.40
CA ALA A 47 14.52 5.40 5.49
C ALA A 47 14.09 5.41 4.01
N ALA A 48 13.02 4.68 3.65
CA ALA A 48 12.44 4.70 2.30
C ALA A 48 11.72 6.02 1.98
N LEU A 49 11.03 6.62 2.97
CA LEU A 49 10.42 7.95 2.90
C LEU A 49 11.47 9.06 2.69
N GLU A 50 12.57 9.01 3.44
CA GLU A 50 13.74 9.90 3.29
C GLU A 50 14.49 9.65 1.96
N GLY A 51 14.32 8.48 1.35
CA GLY A 51 15.01 8.07 0.14
C GLY A 51 16.46 7.59 0.35
N ASP A 52 16.89 7.37 1.60
CA ASP A 52 18.25 6.93 1.92
C ASP A 52 18.47 5.44 1.61
N LEU A 53 18.96 5.20 0.39
CA LEU A 53 19.32 3.87 -0.09
C LEU A 53 20.43 3.20 0.75
N SER A 54 21.32 3.96 1.39
CA SER A 54 22.41 3.39 2.20
C SER A 54 21.86 2.85 3.52
N ARG A 55 20.97 3.61 4.16
CA ARG A 55 20.24 3.21 5.37
C ARG A 55 19.32 2.02 5.10
N VAL A 56 18.54 2.05 4.01
CA VAL A 56 17.70 0.92 3.58
C VAL A 56 18.53 -0.34 3.32
N LYS A 57 19.64 -0.24 2.56
CA LYS A 57 20.54 -1.39 2.31
C LYS A 57 21.09 -2.01 3.58
N LYS A 58 21.48 -1.16 4.55
CA LYS A 58 21.97 -1.63 5.85
C LYS A 58 20.87 -2.34 6.63
N LEU A 59 19.69 -1.71 6.79
CA LEU A 59 18.57 -2.28 7.53
C LEU A 59 18.09 -3.61 6.93
N VAL A 60 17.96 -3.72 5.59
CA VAL A 60 17.60 -4.98 4.92
C VAL A 60 18.64 -6.08 5.17
N LYS A 61 19.93 -5.74 5.18
CA LYS A 61 21.00 -6.69 5.51
C LYS A 61 20.95 -7.12 6.97
N ASP A 62 20.81 -6.17 7.89
CA ASP A 62 20.77 -6.42 9.33
C ASP A 62 19.54 -7.29 9.70
N LEU A 63 18.37 -7.05 9.05
CA LEU A 63 17.17 -7.88 9.17
C LEU A 63 17.35 -9.29 8.60
N SER A 64 17.99 -9.41 7.43
CA SER A 64 18.30 -10.70 6.79
C SER A 64 19.28 -11.53 7.63
N GLU A 65 20.28 -10.90 8.25
CA GLU A 65 21.23 -11.57 9.16
C GLU A 65 20.58 -11.95 10.50
N ALA A 66 19.57 -11.20 10.97
CA ALA A 66 18.80 -11.53 12.15
C ALA A 66 17.80 -12.70 11.95
N GLY A 67 17.64 -13.19 10.71
CA GLY A 67 16.65 -14.24 10.38
C GLY A 67 15.20 -13.80 10.54
N LYS A 68 14.95 -12.50 10.72
CA LYS A 68 13.62 -11.91 10.78
C LYS A 68 13.04 -11.82 9.37
N GLY A 69 11.72 -11.91 9.25
CA GLY A 69 11.03 -11.89 7.96
C GLY A 69 11.23 -10.56 7.23
N VAL A 70 12.25 -10.48 6.37
CA VAL A 70 12.43 -9.33 5.46
C VAL A 70 11.18 -9.15 4.60
N ASP A 71 10.53 -10.25 4.24
CA ASP A 71 9.28 -10.29 3.49
C ASP A 71 8.14 -9.65 4.30
N GLU A 72 8.08 -9.86 5.61
CA GLU A 72 7.14 -9.13 6.48
C GLU A 72 7.51 -7.65 6.57
N ALA A 73 8.77 -7.29 6.76
CA ALA A 73 9.20 -5.88 6.83
C ALA A 73 8.99 -5.09 5.52
N VAL A 74 8.97 -5.76 4.37
CA VAL A 74 8.78 -5.14 3.05
C VAL A 74 7.33 -5.27 2.53
N ALA A 75 6.60 -6.32 2.92
CA ALA A 75 5.15 -6.41 2.77
C ALA A 75 4.38 -5.63 3.85
N ALA A 76 5.06 -5.17 4.91
CA ALA A 76 4.51 -4.34 5.97
C ALA A 76 4.08 -2.97 5.43
N ALA A 77 2.88 -2.98 4.89
CA ALA A 77 2.07 -1.82 4.70
C ALA A 77 1.64 -1.33 6.10
N ALA A 78 2.51 -0.56 6.76
CA ALA A 78 2.39 -0.28 8.18
C ALA A 78 1.05 0.38 8.55
N VAL A 79 0.42 -0.13 9.60
CA VAL A 79 -0.66 0.55 10.30
C VAL A 79 -0.06 1.23 11.51
N GLY A 80 -0.11 2.56 11.55
CA GLY A 80 0.04 3.30 12.81
C GLY A 80 1.45 3.73 13.18
N VAL A 81 1.90 4.83 12.56
CA VAL A 81 2.64 5.89 13.31
C VAL A 81 2.01 7.26 13.00
N THR A 82 1.48 7.43 11.79
CA THR A 82 0.53 8.49 11.44
C THR A 82 -0.75 7.88 10.87
N GLY A 83 -1.89 8.58 10.96
CA GLY A 83 -3.20 8.12 10.46
C GLY A 83 -3.33 8.13 8.94
N THR A 84 -2.31 7.67 8.21
CA THR A 84 -2.20 7.74 6.75
C THR A 84 -1.82 6.39 6.19
N LYS A 85 -2.78 5.74 5.52
CA LYS A 85 -2.70 4.66 4.52
C LYS A 85 -1.58 3.62 4.68
N ARG A 86 -1.97 2.34 4.83
CA ARG A 86 -1.09 1.15 4.80
C ARG A 86 -0.17 1.18 3.57
N ARG A 87 1.09 1.61 3.69
CA ARG A 87 2.02 1.76 2.54
C ARG A 87 3.35 1.05 2.81
N GLY A 88 3.83 0.27 1.84
CA GLY A 88 5.11 -0.43 1.92
C GLY A 88 6.29 0.39 1.39
N PRO A 89 7.54 -0.07 1.57
CA PRO A 89 8.74 0.64 1.11
C PRO A 89 8.76 0.86 -0.41
N LEU A 90 8.22 -0.09 -1.18
CA LEU A 90 8.17 0.01 -2.64
C LEU A 90 7.20 1.11 -3.12
N HIS A 91 6.07 1.33 -2.43
CA HIS A 91 5.16 2.45 -2.72
C HIS A 91 5.86 3.80 -2.54
N MET A 92 6.61 3.96 -1.43
CA MET A 92 7.33 5.22 -1.15
C MET A 92 8.51 5.43 -2.10
N ALA A 93 9.29 4.39 -2.40
CA ALA A 93 10.37 4.44 -3.38
C ALA A 93 9.86 4.83 -4.78
N ALA A 94 8.71 4.29 -5.18
CA ALA A 94 8.05 4.61 -6.44
C ALA A 94 7.54 6.06 -6.48
N ALA A 95 6.83 6.49 -5.44
CA ALA A 95 6.32 7.86 -5.31
C ALA A 95 7.42 8.92 -5.35
N ASN A 96 8.52 8.67 -4.63
CA ASN A 96 9.68 9.56 -4.53
C ASN A 96 10.55 9.58 -5.81
N GLY A 97 10.27 8.75 -6.81
CA GLY A 97 11.10 8.66 -8.01
C GLY A 97 12.45 7.96 -7.81
N ASN A 98 12.64 7.22 -6.71
CA ASN A 98 13.90 6.56 -6.40
C ASN A 98 14.03 5.19 -7.10
N ALA A 99 14.43 5.23 -8.37
CA ALA A 99 14.57 4.05 -9.21
C ALA A 99 15.63 3.05 -8.71
N GLU A 100 16.69 3.52 -8.05
CA GLU A 100 17.72 2.63 -7.46
C GLU A 100 17.17 1.88 -6.24
N MET A 101 16.37 2.53 -5.40
CA MET A 101 15.69 1.87 -4.29
C MET A 101 14.63 0.88 -4.79
N CYS A 102 13.86 1.22 -5.82
CA CYS A 102 12.96 0.28 -6.47
C CYS A 102 13.72 -0.95 -7.00
N ARG A 103 14.85 -0.75 -7.70
CA ARG A 103 15.71 -1.84 -8.20
C ARG A 103 16.22 -2.72 -7.07
N PHE A 104 16.68 -2.13 -5.98
CA PHE A 104 17.22 -2.86 -4.84
C PHE A 104 16.13 -3.71 -4.17
N LEU A 105 14.98 -3.11 -3.84
CA LEU A 105 13.86 -3.82 -3.21
C LEU A 105 13.38 -4.99 -4.06
N THR A 106 13.03 -4.77 -5.34
CA THR A 106 12.53 -5.83 -6.24
C THR A 106 13.57 -6.90 -6.59
N LYS A 107 14.87 -6.67 -6.31
CA LYS A 107 15.95 -7.62 -6.63
C LYS A 107 16.47 -8.39 -5.42
N THR A 108 16.29 -7.84 -4.22
CA THR A 108 16.86 -8.37 -2.97
C THR A 108 15.81 -8.96 -2.04
N CYS A 109 14.56 -8.50 -2.10
CA CYS A 109 13.46 -8.96 -1.28
C CYS A 109 12.37 -9.61 -2.16
N ASP A 110 11.60 -10.56 -1.63
CA ASP A 110 10.47 -11.15 -2.35
C ASP A 110 9.24 -10.24 -2.21
N VAL A 111 9.22 -9.15 -3.00
CA VAL A 111 8.19 -8.12 -2.91
C VAL A 111 7.07 -8.39 -3.90
N ASP A 112 5.83 -8.47 -3.40
CA ASP A 112 4.65 -8.35 -4.26
C ASP A 112 4.62 -6.96 -4.91
N VAL A 113 4.92 -6.92 -6.22
CA VAL A 113 4.94 -5.71 -7.04
C VAL A 113 3.57 -5.09 -7.23
N ASP A 114 2.49 -5.84 -6.99
CA ASP A 114 1.09 -5.42 -7.04
C ASP A 114 0.46 -5.25 -5.65
N ALA A 115 1.27 -5.30 -4.58
CA ALA A 115 0.82 -5.05 -3.21
C ALA A 115 0.06 -3.72 -3.14
N THR A 116 -1.16 -3.73 -2.60
CA THR A 116 -2.03 -2.54 -2.59
C THR A 116 -1.96 -1.79 -1.26
N ASP A 117 -2.02 -0.46 -1.30
CA ASP A 117 -2.23 0.34 -0.10
C ASP A 117 -3.69 0.23 0.42
N SER A 118 -4.05 0.96 1.48
CA SER A 118 -5.43 0.95 2.03
C SER A 118 -6.52 1.33 1.02
N ASP A 119 -6.15 2.05 -0.02
CA ASP A 119 -7.04 2.58 -1.03
C ASP A 119 -7.01 1.71 -2.30
N GLY A 120 -6.32 0.56 -2.26
CA GLY A 120 -6.17 -0.32 -3.42
C GLY A 120 -5.02 0.08 -4.36
N ALA A 121 -4.28 1.15 -4.06
CA ALA A 121 -3.27 1.68 -4.99
C ALA A 121 -1.96 0.87 -4.95
N THR A 122 -1.48 0.45 -6.13
CA THR A 122 -0.23 -0.31 -6.32
C THR A 122 1.00 0.61 -6.39
N PRO A 123 2.23 0.10 -6.20
CA PRO A 123 3.46 0.87 -6.43
C PRO A 123 3.54 1.46 -7.84
N LEU A 124 2.91 0.82 -8.83
CA LEU A 124 2.80 1.34 -10.20
C LEU A 124 1.92 2.61 -10.25
N ILE A 125 0.78 2.61 -9.56
CA ILE A 125 -0.06 3.80 -9.39
C ILE A 125 0.75 4.92 -8.71
N PHE A 126 1.51 4.61 -7.65
CA PHE A 126 2.35 5.60 -6.97
C PHE A 126 3.50 6.15 -7.85
N ALA A 127 4.13 5.33 -8.69
CA ALA A 127 5.17 5.78 -9.62
C ALA A 127 4.64 6.84 -10.61
N ILE A 128 3.38 6.70 -11.02
CA ILE A 128 2.71 7.58 -11.97
C ILE A 128 2.11 8.80 -11.25
N GLN A 129 1.55 8.63 -10.05
CA GLN A 129 1.02 9.73 -9.23
C GLN A 129 2.12 10.61 -8.59
N GLY A 130 3.34 10.09 -8.46
CA GLY A 130 4.53 10.86 -8.07
C GLY A 130 5.06 11.70 -9.23
N LEU A 131 6.26 11.36 -9.69
CA LEU A 131 6.99 12.09 -10.75
C LEU A 131 6.71 11.60 -12.18
N GLY A 132 5.88 10.57 -12.38
CA GLY A 132 5.65 10.01 -13.72
C GLY A 132 6.89 9.36 -14.34
N SER A 133 7.81 8.85 -13.51
CA SER A 133 9.11 8.37 -13.97
C SER A 133 8.97 7.11 -14.83
N THR A 134 9.08 7.26 -16.15
CA THR A 134 9.05 6.16 -17.13
C THR A 134 10.07 5.06 -16.83
N THR A 135 11.19 5.40 -16.20
CA THR A 135 12.20 4.45 -15.72
C THR A 135 11.66 3.52 -14.63
N ILE A 136 10.86 4.04 -13.70
CA ILE A 136 10.26 3.24 -12.60
C ILE A 136 9.06 2.47 -13.11
N VAL A 137 8.20 3.09 -13.93
CA VAL A 137 7.11 2.40 -14.61
C VAL A 137 7.65 1.19 -15.38
N ARG A 138 8.69 1.38 -16.21
CA ARG A 138 9.34 0.28 -16.94
C ARG A 138 9.94 -0.79 -16.02
N LEU A 139 10.52 -0.39 -14.88
CA LEU A 139 11.07 -1.31 -13.88
C LEU A 139 9.97 -2.20 -13.28
N LEU A 140 8.89 -1.60 -12.78
CA LEU A 140 7.79 -2.32 -12.15
C LEU A 140 7.11 -3.27 -13.16
N LEU A 141 6.83 -2.79 -14.37
CA LEU A 141 6.28 -3.62 -15.45
C LEU A 141 7.21 -4.80 -15.84
N ASN A 142 8.53 -4.58 -15.85
CA ASN A 142 9.50 -5.65 -16.12
C ASN A 142 9.60 -6.67 -14.98
N ASN A 143 9.19 -6.33 -13.76
CA ASN A 143 9.07 -7.25 -12.63
C ASN A 143 7.64 -7.83 -12.49
N GLY A 144 6.77 -7.63 -13.48
CA GLY A 144 5.46 -8.28 -13.55
C GLY A 144 4.27 -7.46 -13.02
N ALA A 145 4.46 -6.19 -12.65
CA ALA A 145 3.37 -5.35 -12.12
C ALA A 145 2.21 -5.21 -13.12
N ASN A 146 0.98 -5.35 -12.61
CA ASN A 146 -0.25 -5.33 -13.40
C ASN A 146 -0.67 -3.89 -13.74
N LEU A 147 -0.33 -3.49 -14.96
CA LEU A 147 -0.74 -2.24 -15.62
C LEU A 147 -2.25 -1.96 -15.70
N ASN A 148 -3.11 -2.97 -15.49
CA ASN A 148 -4.57 -2.85 -15.47
C ASN A 148 -5.16 -2.91 -14.05
N LYS A 149 -4.34 -3.07 -13.01
CA LYS A 149 -4.81 -3.10 -11.61
C LYS A 149 -5.23 -1.69 -11.20
N ALA A 150 -6.54 -1.51 -11.01
CA ALA A 150 -7.13 -0.29 -10.49
C ALA A 150 -7.10 -0.25 -8.96
N ASP A 151 -7.13 0.97 -8.42
CA ASP A 151 -7.42 1.21 -7.00
C ASP A 151 -8.90 0.97 -6.66
N ASN A 152 -9.27 1.18 -5.39
CA ASN A 152 -10.64 0.98 -4.89
C ASN A 152 -11.67 1.91 -5.58
N SER A 153 -11.23 3.02 -6.17
CA SER A 153 -12.07 3.95 -6.95
C SER A 153 -12.08 3.64 -8.46
N GLY A 154 -11.56 2.48 -8.87
CA GLY A 154 -11.47 2.08 -10.27
C GLY A 154 -10.41 2.86 -11.07
N VAL A 155 -9.54 3.61 -10.41
CA VAL A 155 -8.49 4.40 -11.07
C VAL A 155 -7.30 3.49 -11.39
N ALA A 156 -7.26 3.01 -12.63
CA ALA A 156 -6.11 2.28 -13.18
C ALA A 156 -4.94 3.23 -13.59
N PRO A 157 -3.68 2.73 -13.66
CA PRO A 157 -2.48 3.46 -14.08
C PRO A 157 -2.65 4.43 -15.27
N LEU A 158 -3.41 4.02 -16.31
CA LEU A 158 -3.62 4.82 -17.51
C LEU A 158 -4.51 6.06 -17.27
N HIS A 159 -5.44 6.02 -16.30
CA HIS A 159 -6.23 7.19 -15.92
C HIS A 159 -5.34 8.30 -15.35
N ILE A 160 -4.39 7.96 -14.47
CA ILE A 160 -3.49 8.93 -13.83
C ILE A 160 -2.49 9.48 -14.84
N ALA A 161 -1.98 8.63 -15.74
CA ALA A 161 -1.16 9.08 -16.86
C ALA A 161 -1.92 10.06 -17.76
N ALA A 162 -3.21 9.81 -18.02
CA ALA A 162 -4.09 10.68 -18.79
C ALA A 162 -4.41 12.00 -18.07
N GLU A 163 -4.71 11.98 -16.78
CA GLU A 163 -4.96 13.16 -15.92
C GLU A 163 -3.76 14.12 -15.93
N ARG A 164 -2.55 13.56 -15.77
CA ARG A 164 -1.31 14.33 -15.69
C ARG A 164 -0.68 14.66 -17.04
N GLY A 165 -1.21 14.13 -18.13
CA GLY A 165 -0.66 14.31 -19.47
C GLY A 165 0.71 13.65 -19.67
N PHE A 166 1.04 12.61 -18.89
CA PHE A 166 2.31 11.88 -18.97
C PHE A 166 2.34 10.97 -20.19
N TYR A 167 2.53 11.58 -21.36
CA TYR A 167 2.50 10.95 -22.67
C TYR A 167 3.40 9.72 -22.77
N GLU A 168 4.66 9.82 -22.34
CA GLU A 168 5.65 8.74 -22.44
C GLU A 168 5.35 7.57 -21.49
N VAL A 169 4.61 7.83 -20.41
CA VAL A 169 4.08 6.78 -19.51
C VAL A 169 2.89 6.08 -20.16
N ALA A 170 1.95 6.82 -20.73
CA ALA A 170 0.80 6.25 -21.42
C ALA A 170 1.22 5.43 -22.65
N GLU A 171 2.15 5.94 -23.47
CA GLU A 171 2.74 5.22 -24.60
C GLU A 171 3.39 3.90 -24.15
N LEU A 172 4.13 3.92 -23.04
CA LEU A 172 4.72 2.72 -22.46
C LEU A 172 3.66 1.72 -21.97
N LEU A 173 2.58 2.18 -21.33
CA LEU A 173 1.48 1.32 -20.88
C LEU A 173 0.73 0.71 -22.07
N LEU A 174 0.42 1.48 -23.11
CA LEU A 174 -0.29 1.00 -24.31
C LEU A 174 0.57 0.05 -25.15
N SER A 175 1.90 0.26 -25.21
CA SER A 175 2.85 -0.69 -25.81
C SER A 175 2.92 -2.05 -25.10
N ARG A 176 2.29 -2.16 -23.92
CA ARG A 176 2.13 -3.37 -23.10
C ARG A 176 0.67 -3.81 -23.00
N GLU A 177 -0.17 -3.41 -23.96
CA GLU A 177 -1.58 -3.81 -24.07
C GLU A 177 -2.43 -3.37 -22.86
N ALA A 178 -2.19 -2.16 -22.35
CA ALA A 178 -3.06 -1.54 -21.36
C ALA A 178 -4.48 -1.33 -21.88
N LYS A 179 -5.46 -1.66 -21.04
CA LYS A 179 -6.88 -1.47 -21.32
C LYS A 179 -7.23 0.01 -21.32
N VAL A 180 -7.58 0.51 -22.50
CA VAL A 180 -8.03 1.89 -22.76
C VAL A 180 -9.47 2.18 -22.32
N ASP A 181 -10.24 1.13 -22.05
CA ASP A 181 -11.69 1.13 -21.82
C ASP A 181 -12.10 0.94 -20.35
N LEU A 182 -11.13 0.82 -19.43
CA LEU A 182 -11.41 0.80 -18.00
C LEU A 182 -12.16 2.07 -17.59
N MET A 183 -13.14 1.95 -16.71
CA MET A 183 -13.91 3.07 -16.15
C MET A 183 -13.63 3.18 -14.65
N CYS A 184 -13.33 4.39 -14.16
CA CYS A 184 -13.31 4.67 -12.73
C CYS A 184 -14.73 4.91 -12.17
N GLU A 185 -14.87 5.03 -10.85
CA GLU A 185 -16.17 5.27 -10.17
C GLU A 185 -16.92 6.52 -10.68
N ASN A 186 -16.19 7.52 -11.20
CA ASN A 186 -16.79 8.72 -11.81
C ASN A 186 -17.41 8.46 -13.21
N GLY A 187 -17.37 7.21 -13.71
CA GLY A 187 -17.80 6.84 -15.06
C GLY A 187 -16.84 7.25 -16.18
N GLY A 188 -15.70 7.85 -15.83
CA GLY A 188 -14.69 8.32 -16.77
C GLY A 188 -13.67 7.25 -17.13
N ALA A 189 -13.61 6.88 -18.41
CA ALA A 189 -12.44 6.18 -18.97
C ALA A 189 -11.25 7.14 -19.21
N PRO A 190 -10.00 6.67 -19.36
CA PRO A 190 -8.81 7.53 -19.52
C PRO A 190 -8.92 8.60 -20.61
N ILE A 191 -9.65 8.31 -21.69
CA ILE A 191 -9.91 9.27 -22.78
C ILE A 191 -10.77 10.46 -22.32
N HIS A 192 -11.76 10.25 -21.45
CA HIS A 192 -12.58 11.34 -20.90
C HIS A 192 -11.73 12.25 -20.02
N ILE A 193 -10.91 11.67 -19.15
CA ILE A 193 -9.97 12.39 -18.30
C ILE A 193 -8.95 13.20 -19.12
N ALA A 194 -8.43 12.63 -20.23
CA ALA A 194 -7.53 13.35 -21.14
C ALA A 194 -8.22 14.54 -21.84
N VAL A 195 -9.52 14.44 -22.15
CA VAL A 195 -10.32 15.54 -22.72
C VAL A 195 -10.60 16.62 -21.68
N GLU A 196 -11.05 16.24 -20.49
CA GLU A 196 -11.36 17.17 -19.39
C GLU A 196 -10.15 18.02 -18.97
N ASN A 197 -8.96 17.40 -18.94
CA ASN A 197 -7.70 18.09 -18.63
C ASN A 197 -7.04 18.77 -19.86
N GLY A 198 -7.64 18.69 -21.04
CA GLY A 198 -7.17 19.37 -22.26
C GLY A 198 -5.90 18.77 -22.91
N HIS A 199 -5.53 17.53 -22.58
CA HIS A 199 -4.28 16.89 -23.04
C HIS A 199 -4.40 16.37 -24.49
N ALA A 200 -4.44 17.28 -25.46
CA ALA A 200 -4.68 16.96 -26.87
C ALA A 200 -3.68 15.96 -27.50
N LYS A 201 -2.45 15.84 -26.97
CA LYS A 201 -1.49 14.79 -27.39
C LYS A 201 -1.88 13.42 -26.85
N MET A 202 -2.25 13.34 -25.57
CA MET A 202 -2.73 12.12 -24.91
C MET A 202 -3.98 11.59 -25.61
N LEU A 203 -4.94 12.48 -25.90
CA LEU A 203 -6.16 12.14 -26.63
C LEU A 203 -5.87 11.47 -27.98
N LYS A 204 -4.92 12.00 -28.76
CA LYS A 204 -4.54 11.40 -30.06
C LYS A 204 -3.98 10.00 -29.92
N LEU A 205 -3.09 9.80 -28.94
CA LEU A 205 -2.48 8.51 -28.64
C LEU A 205 -3.52 7.48 -28.16
N LEU A 206 -4.43 7.87 -27.27
CA LEU A 206 -5.54 7.01 -26.83
C LEU A 206 -6.48 6.67 -28.01
N LEU A 207 -6.84 7.65 -28.84
CA LEU A 207 -7.68 7.41 -30.02
C LEU A 207 -7.06 6.45 -31.03
N GLN A 208 -5.75 6.56 -31.30
CA GLN A 208 -5.03 5.65 -32.20
C GLN A 208 -5.15 4.21 -31.71
N HIS A 209 -4.81 3.94 -30.45
CA HIS A 209 -4.93 2.61 -29.86
C HIS A 209 -6.39 2.10 -29.80
N ILE A 210 -7.37 2.97 -29.57
CA ILE A 210 -8.80 2.59 -29.64
C ILE A 210 -9.20 2.20 -31.08
N THR A 211 -8.77 2.96 -32.10
CA THR A 211 -9.08 2.62 -33.50
C THR A 211 -8.38 1.34 -33.96
N ASP A 212 -7.16 1.08 -33.48
CA ASP A 212 -6.43 -0.15 -33.79
C ASP A 212 -7.17 -1.38 -33.22
N VAL A 213 -7.65 -1.30 -31.96
CA VAL A 213 -8.45 -2.36 -31.31
C VAL A 213 -9.80 -2.62 -32.01
N ILE A 214 -10.38 -1.62 -32.67
CA ILE A 214 -11.65 -1.76 -33.41
C ILE A 214 -11.43 -2.30 -34.85
N THR A 215 -10.21 -2.18 -35.39
CA THR A 215 -9.91 -2.52 -36.79
C THR A 215 -9.02 -3.76 -36.99
N SER A 216 -8.64 -4.43 -35.90
CA SER A 216 -7.90 -5.71 -35.90
C SER A 216 -8.75 -6.92 -35.55
#